data_AF-A0A8J2HIY8-F1
#
_entry.id   AF-A0A8J2HIY8-F1
#
_cell.length_a   1.000
_cell.length_b   1.000
_cell.length_c   1.000
_cell.angle_alpha   90.00
_cell.angle_beta   90.00
_cell.angle_gamma   90.00
#
_symmetry.space_group_name_H-M   'P 1'
#
loop_
_entity.id
_entity.type
_entity.pdbx_description
1 polymer ?
#
loop_
_entity_poly.entity_id
_entity_poly.type
_entity_poly.pdbx_seq_one_letter_code
_entity_poly.pdbx_strand_id
1 'polypeptide(L)'
;MDNMYAIDRTIKFGYNKNLWMKFFVVKIFEYIILWSMIGIHLSSSAYGDVFSWVFLIVGTEIGFCIIISVLLFGGLFKTRVHRKIHGLLNLIGCVLFIISGVRIIYVYKVQSNNFQDNFLNYWPSLDFLHSIDSKKYEAVINNFKIILSSAIDDNNMKNQIRQMFVFGFARGVLSIIVGILLLLDSFLAFKEIY
;
A
#
# COMPACT_ATOMS: atom_id res chain seq x y z
N MET A 1 -10.94 59.09 3.21
CA MET A 1 -11.80 58.02 3.76
C MET A 1 -12.00 56.90 2.72
N ASP A 2 -11.06 56.76 1.77
CA ASP A 2 -11.30 56.05 0.50
C ASP A 2 -10.64 54.67 0.44
N ASN A 3 -9.84 54.32 1.46
CA ASN A 3 -9.22 52.99 1.55
C ASN A 3 -10.14 51.91 2.16
N MET A 4 -11.26 52.29 2.76
CA MET A 4 -12.18 51.34 3.42
C MET A 4 -13.13 50.64 2.43
N TYR A 5 -13.31 51.22 1.23
CA TYR A 5 -14.11 50.62 0.14
C TYR A 5 -13.32 49.67 -0.77
N ALA A 6 -11.99 49.66 -0.69
CA ALA A 6 -11.14 48.74 -1.46
C ALA A 6 -11.02 47.35 -0.79
N ILE A 7 -11.13 47.30 0.55
CA ILE A 7 -10.97 46.06 1.33
C ILE A 7 -12.24 45.18 1.24
N ASP A 8 -13.42 45.76 1.05
CA ASP A 8 -14.67 44.99 0.93
C ASP A 8 -14.80 44.25 -0.41
N ARG A 9 -14.10 44.71 -1.46
CA ARG A 9 -14.15 44.08 -2.80
C ARG A 9 -13.23 42.88 -2.97
N THR A 10 -12.22 42.68 -2.12
CA THR A 10 -11.38 41.47 -2.16
C THR A 10 -12.02 40.28 -1.43
N ILE A 11 -13.01 40.53 -0.57
CA ILE A 11 -13.71 39.49 0.21
C ILE A 11 -14.89 38.88 -0.58
N LYS A 12 -15.42 39.57 -1.59
CA LYS A 12 -16.51 39.09 -2.49
C LYS A 12 -16.04 38.26 -3.70
N PHE A 13 -14.92 37.54 -3.58
CA PHE A 13 -14.59 36.50 -4.56
C PHE A 13 -15.50 35.28 -4.33
N GLY A 14 -16.50 35.16 -5.19
CA GLY A 14 -17.58 34.16 -5.24
C GLY A 14 -17.30 32.83 -4.55
N TYR A 15 -17.76 32.71 -3.31
CA TYR A 15 -17.81 31.43 -2.60
C TYR A 15 -19.02 30.63 -3.09
N ASN A 16 -18.80 29.75 -4.06
CA ASN A 16 -19.83 28.79 -4.45
C ASN A 16 -19.92 27.70 -3.38
N LYS A 17 -20.91 27.81 -2.48
CA LYS A 17 -21.13 26.90 -1.34
C LYS A 17 -21.21 25.43 -1.77
N ASN A 18 -21.75 25.14 -2.96
CA ASN A 18 -21.83 23.78 -3.51
C ASN A 18 -20.46 23.22 -3.90
N LEU A 19 -19.55 24.07 -4.36
CA LEU A 19 -18.20 23.68 -4.78
C LEU A 19 -17.34 23.29 -3.56
N TRP A 20 -17.43 24.09 -2.50
CA TRP A 20 -16.74 23.81 -1.22
C TRP A 20 -17.23 22.51 -0.57
N MET A 21 -18.54 22.26 -0.57
CA MET A 21 -19.11 21.00 -0.03
C MET A 21 -18.60 19.78 -0.81
N LYS A 22 -18.54 19.86 -2.15
CA LYS A 22 -18.01 18.76 -2.99
C LYS A 22 -16.55 18.46 -2.66
N PHE A 23 -15.72 19.50 -2.60
CA PHE A 23 -14.30 19.36 -2.23
C PHE A 23 -14.13 18.70 -0.85
N PHE A 24 -14.86 19.20 0.15
CA PHE A 24 -14.77 18.70 1.51
C PHE A 24 -15.17 17.22 1.62
N VAL A 25 -16.26 16.83 0.93
CA VAL A 25 -16.71 15.43 0.89
C VAL A 25 -15.67 14.52 0.25
N VAL A 26 -15.08 14.91 -0.89
CA VAL A 26 -14.02 14.13 -1.55
C VAL A 26 -12.83 13.93 -0.62
N LYS A 27 -12.39 14.98 0.08
CA LYS A 27 -11.25 14.88 1.02
C LYS A 27 -11.52 13.98 2.22
N ILE A 28 -12.75 13.96 2.73
CA ILE A 28 -13.13 13.01 3.79
C ILE A 28 -13.01 11.57 3.29
N PHE A 29 -13.51 11.27 2.09
CA PHE A 29 -13.43 9.92 1.53
C PHE A 29 -11.99 9.46 1.33
N GLU A 30 -11.15 10.31 0.73
CA GLU A 30 -9.72 10.03 0.57
C GLU A 30 -9.03 9.81 1.92
N TYR A 31 -9.37 10.61 2.93
CA TYR A 31 -8.82 10.48 4.28
C TYR A 31 -9.19 9.15 4.94
N ILE A 32 -10.46 8.72 4.80
CA ILE A 32 -10.93 7.43 5.33
C ILE A 32 -10.21 6.27 4.63
N ILE A 33 -10.08 6.33 3.30
CA ILE A 33 -9.39 5.30 2.53
C ILE A 33 -7.92 5.21 2.97
N LEU A 34 -7.26 6.34 3.14
CA LEU A 34 -5.87 6.41 3.56
C LEU A 34 -5.65 5.84 4.97
N TRP A 35 -6.50 6.19 5.94
CA TRP A 35 -6.46 5.62 7.27
C TRP A 35 -6.70 4.10 7.29
N SER A 36 -7.62 3.63 6.46
CA SER A 36 -7.88 2.20 6.31
C SER A 36 -6.64 1.46 5.78
N MET A 37 -5.94 2.05 4.80
CA MET A 37 -4.68 1.50 4.29
C MET A 37 -3.60 1.44 5.36
N ILE A 38 -3.38 2.53 6.10
CA ILE A 38 -2.40 2.57 7.18
C ILE A 38 -2.71 1.47 8.22
N GLY A 39 -3.97 1.28 8.60
CA GLY A 39 -4.38 0.20 9.50
C GLY A 39 -4.08 -1.20 8.95
N ILE A 40 -4.30 -1.41 7.65
CA ILE A 40 -3.98 -2.67 6.96
C ILE A 40 -2.46 -2.90 6.91
N HIS A 41 -1.67 -1.84 6.74
CA HIS A 41 -0.21 -1.91 6.71
C HIS A 41 0.39 -2.17 8.10
N LEU A 42 -0.12 -1.49 9.14
CA LEU A 42 0.34 -1.68 10.52
C LEU A 42 -0.05 -3.03 11.12
N SER A 43 -1.20 -3.59 10.73
CA SER A 43 -1.61 -4.94 11.16
C SER A 43 -0.85 -6.06 10.47
N SER A 44 -0.05 -5.75 9.45
CA SER A 44 0.76 -6.71 8.72
C SER A 44 2.15 -6.90 9.34
N SER A 45 2.29 -7.89 10.21
CA SER A 45 3.57 -8.31 10.78
C SER A 45 4.45 -9.04 9.73
N ALA A 46 4.99 -8.33 8.74
CA ALA A 46 5.99 -8.88 7.82
C ALA A 46 7.38 -8.79 8.48
N TYR A 47 7.81 -9.88 9.09
CA TYR A 47 9.14 -10.05 9.70
C TYR A 47 10.18 -10.35 8.60
N GLY A 48 11.20 -9.51 8.49
CA GLY A 48 12.39 -9.69 7.63
C GLY A 48 12.97 -8.37 7.12
N ASP A 49 14.18 -8.00 7.57
CA ASP A 49 14.95 -6.78 7.20
C ASP A 49 14.13 -5.50 7.02
N VAL A 50 13.23 -5.31 7.99
CA VAL A 50 11.98 -4.55 7.93
C VAL A 50 12.18 -3.03 7.90
N PHE A 51 13.30 -2.53 8.42
CA PHE A 51 13.40 -1.11 8.77
C PHE A 51 13.43 -0.18 7.56
N SER A 52 14.15 -0.54 6.48
CA SER A 52 14.23 0.31 5.29
C SER A 52 12.93 0.32 4.47
N TRP A 53 12.28 -0.84 4.33
CA TRP A 53 11.12 -1.01 3.45
C TRP A 53 9.84 -0.50 4.07
N VAL A 54 9.61 -0.84 5.35
CA VAL A 54 8.44 -0.37 6.08
C VAL A 54 8.52 1.14 6.24
N PHE A 55 9.71 1.71 6.47
CA PHE A 55 9.87 3.15 6.53
C PHE A 55 9.46 3.85 5.22
N LEU A 56 9.81 3.30 4.06
CA LEU A 56 9.46 3.93 2.79
C LEU A 56 7.97 3.83 2.47
N ILE A 57 7.33 2.68 2.73
CA ILE A 57 5.89 2.48 2.48
C ILE A 57 5.06 3.26 3.52
N VAL A 58 5.27 2.98 4.81
CA VAL A 58 4.51 3.58 5.91
C VAL A 58 4.84 5.06 6.04
N GLY A 59 6.09 5.47 5.82
CA GLY A 59 6.48 6.88 5.83
C GLY A 59 5.86 7.67 4.68
N THR A 60 5.71 7.06 3.50
CA THR A 60 4.99 7.68 2.38
C THR A 60 3.50 7.86 2.71
N GLU A 61 2.86 6.83 3.26
CA GLU A 61 1.45 6.87 3.63
C GLU A 61 1.17 7.86 4.75
N ILE A 62 1.97 7.84 5.83
CA ILE A 62 1.88 8.78 6.94
C ILE A 62 2.18 10.21 6.47
N GLY A 63 3.22 10.40 5.66
CA GLY A 63 3.58 11.70 5.11
C GLY A 63 2.45 12.30 4.29
N PHE A 64 1.82 11.49 3.43
CA PHE A 64 0.64 11.92 2.70
C PHE A 64 -0.58 12.16 3.62
N CYS A 65 -0.71 11.39 4.69
CA CYS A 65 -1.76 11.56 5.71
C CYS A 65 -1.66 12.93 6.41
N ILE A 66 -0.45 13.42 6.66
CA ILE A 66 -0.22 14.77 7.18
C ILE A 66 -0.65 15.83 6.15
N ILE A 67 -0.26 15.65 4.89
CA ILE A 67 -0.61 16.59 3.81
C ILE A 67 -2.13 16.71 3.65
N ILE A 68 -2.84 15.58 3.56
CA ILE A 68 -4.29 15.59 3.41
C ILE A 68 -5.00 16.14 4.66
N SER A 69 -4.45 15.92 5.85
CA SER A 69 -4.98 16.52 7.09
C SER A 69 -4.92 18.04 7.02
N VAL A 70 -3.77 18.60 6.60
CA VAL A 70 -3.62 20.05 6.41
C VAL A 70 -4.61 20.59 5.38
N LEU A 71 -4.81 19.88 4.26
CA LEU A 71 -5.78 20.26 3.23
C LEU A 71 -7.23 20.21 3.75
N LEU A 72 -7.57 19.20 4.55
CA LEU A 72 -8.88 19.03 5.16
C LEU A 72 -9.17 20.12 6.20
N PHE A 73 -8.18 20.46 7.03
CA PHE A 73 -8.26 21.61 7.94
C PHE A 73 -8.38 22.93 7.19
N GLY A 74 -7.67 23.11 6.07
CA GLY A 74 -7.83 24.27 5.20
C GLY A 74 -9.27 24.41 4.67
N GLY A 75 -9.88 23.28 4.28
CA GLY A 75 -11.31 23.21 3.96
C GLY A 75 -12.20 23.63 5.13
N LEU A 76 -11.95 23.10 6.33
CA LEU A 76 -12.72 23.35 7.56
C LEU A 76 -12.71 24.83 7.97
N PHE A 77 -11.53 25.47 7.95
CA PHE A 77 -11.36 26.89 8.28
C PHE A 77 -11.69 27.84 7.12
N LYS A 78 -12.18 27.31 5.99
CA LYS A 78 -12.46 28.07 4.76
C LYS A 78 -11.25 28.90 4.29
N THR A 79 -10.04 28.45 4.60
CA THR A 79 -8.83 29.10 4.09
C THR A 79 -8.63 28.72 2.64
N ARG A 80 -8.23 29.70 1.81
CA ARG A 80 -7.99 29.43 0.38
C ARG A 80 -6.64 28.77 0.22
N VAL A 81 -6.63 27.45 0.09
CA VAL A 81 -5.47 26.75 -0.47
C VAL A 81 -5.45 27.04 -1.98
N HIS A 82 -4.30 27.52 -2.49
CA HIS A 82 -4.15 27.71 -3.93
C HIS A 82 -4.35 26.38 -4.66
N ARG A 83 -5.31 26.34 -5.60
CA ARG A 83 -5.66 25.15 -6.39
C ARG A 83 -4.45 24.47 -7.05
N LYS A 84 -3.47 25.27 -7.51
CA LYS A 84 -2.22 24.78 -8.09
C LYS A 84 -1.39 23.98 -7.08
N ILE A 85 -1.29 24.46 -5.84
CA ILE A 85 -0.57 23.77 -4.77
C ILE A 85 -1.30 22.48 -4.41
N HIS A 86 -2.64 22.52 -4.35
CA HIS A 86 -3.45 21.35 -4.12
C HIS A 86 -3.24 20.26 -5.18
N GLY A 87 -3.36 20.63 -6.46
CA GLY A 87 -3.12 19.72 -7.59
C GLY A 87 -1.70 19.15 -7.58
N LEU A 88 -0.68 19.95 -7.27
CA LEU A 88 0.71 19.49 -7.15
C LEU A 88 0.90 18.49 -6.00
N LEU A 89 0.33 18.74 -4.82
CA LEU A 89 0.43 17.84 -3.68
C LEU A 89 -0.24 16.48 -3.96
N ASN A 90 -1.42 16.49 -4.59
CA ASN A 90 -2.09 15.26 -5.02
C ASN A 90 -1.28 14.52 -6.10
N LEU A 91 -0.64 15.25 -7.02
CA LEU A 91 0.21 14.64 -8.05
C LEU A 91 1.43 13.94 -7.44
N ILE A 92 2.08 14.59 -6.47
CA ILE A 92 3.19 13.99 -5.72
C ILE A 92 2.70 12.75 -4.97
N GLY A 93 1.55 12.84 -4.30
CA GLY A 93 0.90 11.69 -3.67
C GLY A 93 0.67 10.55 -4.66
N CYS A 94 0.07 10.82 -5.81
CA CYS A 94 -0.15 9.85 -6.88
C CYS A 94 1.13 9.08 -7.23
N VAL A 95 2.21 9.79 -7.54
CA VAL A 95 3.50 9.17 -7.92
C VAL A 95 4.02 8.29 -6.79
N LEU A 96 3.97 8.79 -5.56
CA LEU A 96 4.41 8.06 -4.38
C LEU A 96 3.59 6.78 -4.11
N PHE A 97 2.26 6.84 -4.24
CA PHE A 97 1.37 5.69 -4.07
C PHE A 97 1.57 4.64 -5.17
N ILE A 98 1.75 5.05 -6.43
CA ILE A 98 2.04 4.11 -7.52
C ILE A 98 3.38 3.41 -7.28
N ILE A 99 4.44 4.16 -6.94
CA ILE A 99 5.76 3.59 -6.65
C ILE A 99 5.68 2.62 -5.45
N SER A 100 4.98 3.01 -4.39
CA SER A 100 4.75 2.17 -3.21
C SER A 100 4.03 0.87 -3.58
N GLY A 101 2.92 0.95 -4.32
CA GLY A 101 2.12 -0.20 -4.74
C GLY A 101 2.88 -1.17 -5.64
N VAL A 102 3.59 -0.67 -6.65
CA VAL A 102 4.45 -1.50 -7.52
C VAL A 102 5.53 -2.21 -6.70
N ARG A 103 6.12 -1.51 -5.74
CA ARG A 103 7.17 -2.08 -4.88
C ARG A 103 6.63 -3.16 -3.95
N ILE A 104 5.44 -2.98 -3.37
CA ILE A 104 4.75 -4.01 -2.57
C ILE A 104 4.57 -5.28 -3.41
N ILE A 105 4.02 -5.16 -4.62
CA ILE A 105 3.80 -6.32 -5.52
C ILE A 105 5.12 -7.03 -5.81
N TYR A 106 6.18 -6.28 -6.11
CA TYR A 106 7.49 -6.83 -6.40
C TYR A 106 8.06 -7.62 -5.22
N VAL A 107 8.01 -7.07 -4.00
CA VAL A 107 8.54 -7.73 -2.80
C VAL A 107 7.81 -9.04 -2.51
N TYR A 108 6.48 -9.05 -2.55
CA TYR A 108 5.72 -10.27 -2.31
C TYR A 108 5.95 -11.33 -3.40
N LYS A 109 6.19 -10.91 -4.65
CA LYS A 109 6.58 -11.82 -5.74
C LYS A 109 7.95 -12.46 -5.47
N VAL A 110 8.95 -11.66 -5.09
CA VAL A 110 10.30 -12.17 -4.77
C VAL A 110 10.28 -13.10 -3.56
N GLN A 111 9.55 -12.73 -2.51
CA GLN A 111 9.42 -13.56 -1.30
C GLN A 111 8.73 -14.90 -1.60
N SER A 112 7.70 -14.91 -2.44
CA SER A 112 7.04 -16.14 -2.89
C SER A 112 7.99 -17.06 -3.66
N ASN A 113 8.82 -16.51 -4.55
CA ASN A 113 9.78 -17.29 -5.34
C ASN A 113 10.90 -17.87 -4.47
N ASN A 114 11.51 -17.04 -3.61
CA ASN A 114 12.59 -17.49 -2.72
C ASN A 114 12.13 -18.61 -1.77
N PHE A 115 10.86 -18.56 -1.33
CA PHE A 115 10.29 -19.62 -0.50
C PHE A 115 10.17 -20.94 -1.27
N GLN A 116 9.70 -20.88 -2.53
CA GLN A 116 9.55 -22.05 -3.39
C GLN A 116 10.91 -22.69 -3.73
N ASP A 117 11.93 -21.88 -4.04
CA ASP A 117 13.27 -22.37 -4.37
C ASP A 117 13.97 -23.02 -3.16
N ASN A 118 13.85 -22.41 -1.97
CA ASN A 118 14.36 -23.01 -0.74
C ASN A 118 13.68 -24.34 -0.44
N PHE A 119 12.37 -24.46 -0.63
CA PHE A 119 11.65 -25.72 -0.42
C PHE A 119 12.09 -26.82 -1.39
N LEU A 120 12.28 -26.50 -2.67
CA LEU A 120 12.79 -27.43 -3.68
C LEU A 120 14.22 -27.90 -3.39
N ASN A 121 15.06 -27.03 -2.84
CA ASN A 121 16.45 -27.36 -2.49
C ASN A 121 16.59 -28.20 -1.21
N TYR A 122 15.56 -28.24 -0.35
CA TYR A 122 15.51 -29.17 0.80
C TYR A 122 15.09 -30.59 0.41
N TRP A 123 14.70 -30.83 -0.85
CA TRP A 123 14.38 -32.17 -1.35
C TRP A 123 15.69 -32.90 -1.73
N PRO A 124 16.11 -33.96 -1.01
CA PRO A 124 17.29 -34.70 -1.41
C PRO A 124 17.05 -35.35 -2.78
N SER A 125 18.06 -35.29 -3.66
CA SER A 125 18.01 -35.91 -4.97
C SER A 125 17.78 -37.42 -4.82
N LEU A 126 16.86 -37.98 -5.63
CA LEU A 126 16.52 -39.41 -5.62
C LEU A 126 17.75 -40.31 -5.83
N ASP A 127 18.80 -39.79 -6.45
CA ASP A 127 20.06 -40.48 -6.71
C ASP A 127 20.84 -40.83 -5.44
N PHE A 128 20.69 -40.07 -4.35
CA PHE A 128 21.35 -40.36 -3.07
C PHE A 128 20.77 -41.60 -2.38
N LEU A 129 19.45 -41.81 -2.53
CA LEU A 129 18.70 -42.88 -1.85
C LEU A 129 18.97 -44.27 -2.42
N HIS A 130 19.45 -44.38 -3.66
CA HIS A 130 19.75 -45.67 -4.30
C HIS A 130 21.07 -46.30 -3.84
N SER A 131 21.91 -45.59 -3.08
CA SER A 131 23.22 -46.07 -2.61
C SER A 131 23.22 -46.68 -1.19
N ILE A 132 22.07 -46.71 -0.51
CA ILE A 132 21.99 -47.02 0.92
C ILE A 132 21.45 -48.44 1.16
N ASP A 133 22.13 -49.17 2.05
CA ASP A 133 21.82 -50.53 2.50
C ASP A 133 20.37 -50.68 3.04
N SER A 134 19.73 -51.82 2.77
CA SER A 134 18.27 -52.03 2.86
C SER A 134 17.69 -51.87 4.28
N LYS A 135 18.48 -52.12 5.33
CA LYS A 135 18.07 -51.90 6.73
C LYS A 135 18.20 -50.44 7.18
N LYS A 136 19.18 -49.71 6.66
CA LYS A 136 19.28 -48.26 6.85
C LYS A 136 18.20 -47.54 6.06
N TYR A 137 17.83 -48.10 4.91
CA TYR A 137 16.77 -47.58 4.04
C TYR A 137 15.40 -47.53 4.74
N GLU A 138 15.00 -48.55 5.50
CA GLU A 138 13.73 -48.51 6.25
C GLU A 138 13.72 -47.45 7.37
N ALA A 139 14.83 -47.28 8.09
CA ALA A 139 14.94 -46.24 9.11
C ALA A 139 14.92 -44.83 8.49
N VAL A 140 15.57 -44.67 7.33
CA VAL A 140 15.53 -43.45 6.53
C VAL A 140 14.11 -43.21 6.02
N ILE A 141 13.42 -44.22 5.48
CA ILE A 141 12.03 -44.10 5.01
C ILE A 141 11.09 -43.73 6.14
N ASN A 142 11.22 -44.29 7.35
CA ASN A 142 10.34 -43.94 8.46
C ASN A 142 10.58 -42.50 8.96
N ASN A 143 11.83 -42.06 9.04
CA ASN A 143 12.14 -40.65 9.28
C ASN A 143 11.64 -39.75 8.15
N PHE A 144 11.76 -40.21 6.90
CA PHE A 144 11.23 -39.52 5.74
C PHE A 144 9.72 -39.46 5.77
N LYS A 145 9.01 -40.50 6.25
CA LYS A 145 7.56 -40.54 6.39
C LYS A 145 7.08 -39.56 7.46
N ILE A 146 7.84 -39.38 8.54
CA ILE A 146 7.56 -38.36 9.57
C ILE A 146 7.78 -36.97 8.99
N ILE A 147 8.89 -36.74 8.28
CA ILE A 147 9.16 -35.48 7.56
C ILE A 147 8.10 -35.23 6.47
N LEU A 148 7.69 -36.27 5.75
CA LEU A 148 6.67 -36.22 4.71
C LEU A 148 5.27 -36.02 5.32
N SER A 149 5.01 -36.49 6.55
CA SER A 149 3.78 -36.19 7.29
C SER A 149 3.76 -34.76 7.81
N SER A 150 4.92 -34.20 8.20
CA SER A 150 5.06 -32.76 8.42
C SER A 150 4.99 -31.98 7.12
N ALA A 151 5.36 -32.59 6.00
CA ALA A 151 5.17 -32.04 4.67
C ALA A 151 3.77 -32.31 4.11
N ILE A 152 2.89 -33.13 4.70
CA ILE A 152 1.46 -33.20 4.31
C ILE A 152 0.71 -31.97 4.84
N ASP A 153 1.33 -31.22 5.75
CA ASP A 153 1.08 -29.80 5.98
C ASP A 153 1.47 -28.93 4.75
N ASP A 154 1.94 -29.50 3.63
CA ASP A 154 2.24 -28.80 2.35
C ASP A 154 1.02 -28.04 1.85
N ASN A 155 -0.17 -28.63 2.00
CA ASN A 155 -1.39 -27.99 1.53
C ASN A 155 -1.69 -26.75 2.38
N ASN A 156 -1.44 -26.81 3.68
CA ASN A 156 -1.55 -25.64 4.56
C ASN A 156 -0.43 -24.64 4.28
N MET A 157 0.80 -25.07 4.03
CA MET A 157 1.93 -24.19 3.73
C MET A 157 1.80 -23.52 2.37
N LYS A 158 1.42 -24.26 1.32
CA LYS A 158 1.06 -23.71 -0.01
C LYS A 158 -0.14 -22.77 0.08
N ASN A 159 -1.14 -23.10 0.91
CA ASN A 159 -2.25 -22.19 1.16
C ASN A 159 -1.78 -20.93 1.90
N GLN A 160 -0.87 -21.03 2.88
CA GLN A 160 -0.31 -19.87 3.57
C GLN A 160 0.50 -18.98 2.63
N ILE A 161 1.37 -19.54 1.77
CA ILE A 161 2.13 -18.76 0.77
C ILE A 161 1.18 -18.10 -0.23
N ARG A 162 0.18 -18.83 -0.72
CA ARG A 162 -0.84 -18.27 -1.61
C ARG A 162 -1.60 -17.13 -0.95
N GLN A 163 -2.00 -17.30 0.31
CA GLN A 163 -2.66 -16.24 1.08
C GLN A 163 -1.74 -15.03 1.24
N MET A 164 -0.48 -15.22 1.65
CA MET A 164 0.49 -14.13 1.76
C MET A 164 0.68 -13.38 0.44
N PHE A 165 0.79 -14.08 -0.68
CA PHE A 165 0.90 -13.47 -2.00
C PHE A 165 -0.38 -12.70 -2.39
N VAL A 166 -1.56 -13.29 -2.19
CA VAL A 166 -2.85 -12.64 -2.50
C VAL A 166 -3.06 -11.39 -1.66
N PHE A 167 -2.76 -11.44 -0.36
CA PHE A 167 -2.85 -10.27 0.53
C PHE A 167 -1.85 -9.17 0.13
N GLY A 168 -0.59 -9.53 -0.16
CA GLY A 168 0.41 -8.58 -0.64
C GLY A 168 0.04 -7.93 -1.96
N PHE A 169 -0.41 -8.74 -2.92
CA PHE A 169 -0.87 -8.27 -4.22
C PHE A 169 -2.08 -7.34 -4.10
N ALA A 170 -3.09 -7.72 -3.32
CA ALA A 170 -4.28 -6.90 -3.08
C ALA A 170 -3.93 -5.52 -2.49
N ARG A 171 -2.98 -5.47 -1.55
CA ARG A 171 -2.49 -4.20 -0.97
C ARG A 171 -1.77 -3.33 -1.98
N GLY A 172 -0.89 -3.92 -2.78
CA GLY A 172 -0.19 -3.20 -3.83
C GLY A 172 -1.15 -2.62 -4.87
N VAL A 173 -2.15 -3.39 -5.29
CA VAL A 173 -3.22 -2.93 -6.19
C VAL A 173 -4.04 -1.80 -5.55
N LEU A 174 -4.41 -1.94 -4.27
CA LEU A 174 -5.14 -0.89 -3.54
C LEU A 174 -4.35 0.42 -3.50
N SER A 175 -3.04 0.35 -3.25
CA SER A 175 -2.14 1.51 -3.27
C SER A 175 -2.11 2.19 -4.64
N ILE A 176 -2.04 1.41 -5.74
CA ILE A 176 -2.09 1.92 -7.11
C ILE A 176 -3.44 2.60 -7.40
N ILE A 177 -4.55 2.00 -6.98
CA ILE A 177 -5.90 2.59 -7.15
C ILE A 177 -5.99 3.94 -6.46
N VAL A 178 -5.48 4.05 -5.23
CA VAL A 178 -5.41 5.34 -4.52
C VAL A 178 -4.56 6.34 -5.28
N GLY A 179 -3.41 5.93 -5.82
CA GLY A 179 -2.59 6.77 -6.68
C GLY A 179 -3.36 7.32 -7.89
N ILE A 180 -4.15 6.49 -8.57
CA ILE A 180 -4.99 6.90 -9.70
C ILE A 180 -6.09 7.88 -9.25
N LEU A 181 -6.72 7.66 -8.10
CA LEU A 181 -7.71 8.59 -7.55
C LEU A 181 -7.10 9.97 -7.30
N LEU A 182 -5.89 10.02 -6.72
CA LEU A 182 -5.14 11.26 -6.52
C LEU A 182 -4.76 11.94 -7.83
N LEU A 183 -4.45 11.18 -8.88
CA LEU A 183 -4.20 11.71 -10.21
C LEU A 183 -5.45 12.38 -10.79
N LEU A 184 -6.60 11.72 -10.67
CA LEU A 184 -7.88 12.25 -11.13
C LEU A 184 -8.22 13.53 -10.37
N ASP A 185 -8.05 13.55 -9.06
CA ASP A 185 -8.30 14.74 -8.25
C ASP A 185 -7.33 15.88 -8.58
N SER A 186 -6.05 15.58 -8.81
CA SER A 186 -5.06 16.54 -9.31
C SER A 186 -5.49 17.15 -10.65
N PHE A 187 -5.92 16.33 -11.60
CA PHE A 187 -6.39 16.79 -12.91
C PHE A 187 -7.62 17.69 -12.79
N LEU A 188 -8.57 17.33 -11.93
CA LEU A 188 -9.77 18.12 -11.69
C LEU A 188 -9.45 19.46 -11.01
N ALA A 189 -8.47 19.48 -10.10
CA ALA A 189 -7.97 20.69 -9.45
C ALA A 189 -7.31 21.65 -10.47
N PHE A 190 -6.58 21.13 -11.46
CA PHE A 190 -5.99 21.94 -12.52
C PHE A 190 -7.01 22.45 -13.54
N LYS A 191 -8.07 21.67 -13.81
CA LYS A 191 -9.12 22.03 -14.77
C LYS A 191 -10.16 23.02 -14.21
N GLU A 192 -10.00 23.47 -12.96
CA GLU A 192 -10.91 24.38 -12.26
C GLU A 192 -12.35 23.86 -12.17
N ILE A 193 -12.56 22.54 -12.23
CA ILE A 193 -13.91 21.95 -12.14
C ILE A 193 -14.47 22.06 -10.71
N TYR A 194 -13.61 22.27 -9.71
CA TYR A 194 -13.96 22.61 -8.32
C TYR A 194 -13.04 23.71 -7.74
#